data_AF-A0A0Q7VBM0-F1
#
_entry.id   AF-A0A0Q7VBM0-F1
#
_cell.length_a   1.000
_cell.length_b   1.000
_cell.length_c   1.000
_cell.angle_alpha   90.00
_cell.angle_beta   90.00
_cell.angle_gamma   90.00
#
_symmetry.space_group_name_H-M   'P 1'
#
loop_
_entity.id
_entity.type
_entity.pdbx_description
1 polymer ?
#
loop_
_entity_poly.entity_id
_entity_poly.type
_entity_poly.pdbx_seq_one_letter_code
_entity_poly.pdbx_strand_id
1 'polypeptide(L)'
;MVRTRPFLIYKLSPAQIVLVDRLASCENGVALDKLEYREVVVWQELERLGFADMKIRRRKAVIVLTERGARVRSSGYFSKKPVIKLTQPQIAALRFLAAGPRTFNDMPSHMVDVCRRMGIRGWAEWQGDVGGPNWMRITAEGWQILKLVDAAAAKP
;
A
#
# COMPACT_ATOMS: atom_id res chain seq x y z
N MET A 1 -18.21 -19.50 11.55
CA MET A 1 -17.45 -18.41 10.90
C MET A 1 -17.27 -18.76 9.43
N VAL A 2 -17.89 -18.00 8.52
CA VAL A 2 -17.63 -18.16 7.08
C VAL A 2 -16.20 -17.68 6.83
N ARG A 3 -15.29 -18.59 6.47
CA ARG A 3 -13.92 -18.25 6.06
C ARG A 3 -13.98 -17.62 4.66
N THR A 4 -14.23 -16.32 4.59
CA THR A 4 -14.16 -15.59 3.32
C THR A 4 -12.70 -15.52 2.88
N ARG A 5 -12.38 -16.12 1.72
CA ARG A 5 -11.02 -16.07 1.16
C ARG A 5 -10.62 -14.60 0.90
N PRO A 6 -9.35 -14.22 1.16
CA PRO A 6 -8.91 -12.86 0.88
C PRO A 6 -8.95 -12.58 -0.63
N PHE A 7 -9.27 -11.35 -1.00
CA PHE A 7 -9.19 -10.90 -2.38
C PHE A 7 -7.73 -10.66 -2.76
N LEU A 8 -7.27 -11.25 -3.86
CA LEU A 8 -5.87 -11.24 -4.23
C LEU A 8 -5.58 -10.08 -5.20
N ILE A 9 -4.66 -9.20 -4.82
CA ILE A 9 -4.20 -8.08 -5.64
C ILE A 9 -2.81 -8.43 -6.19
N TYR A 10 -2.65 -8.35 -7.50
CA TYR A 10 -1.40 -8.71 -8.21
C TYR A 10 -0.61 -7.50 -8.69
N LYS A 11 -1.22 -6.32 -8.74
CA LYS A 11 -0.55 -5.05 -9.03
C LYS A 11 0.03 -4.47 -7.73
N LEU A 12 1.21 -3.85 -7.80
CA LEU A 12 1.75 -3.09 -6.67
C LEU A 12 0.78 -1.94 -6.28
N SER A 13 0.71 -1.63 -4.99
CA SER A 13 -0.02 -0.47 -4.51
C SER A 13 0.68 0.84 -4.95
N PRO A 14 -0.03 1.98 -4.98
CA PRO A 14 0.58 3.27 -5.30
C PRO A 14 1.84 3.57 -4.50
N ALA A 15 1.81 3.33 -3.18
CA ALA A 15 2.98 3.57 -2.33
C ALA A 15 4.15 2.63 -2.65
N GLN A 16 3.87 1.37 -3.01
CA GLN A 16 4.89 0.42 -3.46
C GLN A 16 5.52 0.85 -4.79
N ILE A 17 4.72 1.35 -5.74
CA ILE A 17 5.19 1.87 -7.04
C ILE A 17 6.14 3.05 -6.82
N VAL A 18 5.74 4.02 -6.00
CA VAL A 18 6.57 5.19 -5.67
C VAL A 18 7.92 4.79 -5.07
N LEU A 19 7.93 3.85 -4.12
CA LEU A 19 9.17 3.39 -3.53
C LEU A 19 10.04 2.62 -4.54
N VAL A 20 9.45 1.80 -5.40
CA VAL A 20 10.19 1.11 -6.48
C VAL A 20 10.85 2.12 -7.42
N ASP A 21 10.13 3.15 -7.85
CA ASP A 21 10.67 4.16 -8.76
C ASP A 21 11.77 5.00 -8.10
N ARG A 22 11.61 5.33 -6.81
CA ARG A 22 12.65 6.00 -6.02
C ARG A 22 13.91 5.15 -5.93
N LEU A 23 13.79 3.87 -5.57
CA LEU A 23 14.93 2.96 -5.46
C LEU A 23 15.59 2.72 -6.83
N ALA A 24 14.83 2.65 -7.91
CA ALA A 24 15.35 2.51 -9.27
C ALA A 24 16.16 3.73 -9.74
N SER A 25 15.84 4.92 -9.20
CA SER A 25 16.53 6.17 -9.51
C SER A 25 17.80 6.38 -8.66
N CYS A 26 18.08 5.48 -7.72
CA CYS A 26 19.25 5.55 -6.84
C CYS A 26 20.21 4.38 -7.11
N GLU A 27 21.32 4.63 -7.79
CA GLU A 27 22.33 3.61 -8.14
C GLU A 27 22.83 2.80 -6.93
N ASN A 28 22.98 3.47 -5.79
CA ASN A 28 23.48 2.87 -4.57
C ASN A 28 22.39 2.43 -3.59
N GLY A 29 21.11 2.60 -3.93
CA GLY A 29 19.97 2.43 -3.03
C GLY A 29 19.73 3.64 -2.11
N VAL A 30 18.73 3.52 -1.24
CA VAL A 30 18.33 4.56 -0.28
C VAL A 30 18.67 4.10 1.13
N ALA A 31 19.38 4.92 1.89
CA ALA A 31 19.74 4.60 3.27
C ALA A 31 18.49 4.46 4.15
N LEU A 32 18.48 3.48 5.05
CA LEU A 32 17.32 3.17 5.90
C LEU A 32 16.89 4.37 6.77
N ASP A 33 17.86 5.16 7.24
CA ASP A 33 17.66 6.39 8.01
C ASP A 33 17.06 7.56 7.18
N LYS A 34 16.93 7.38 5.86
CA LYS A 34 16.32 8.32 4.92
C LYS A 34 14.95 7.88 4.40
N LEU A 35 14.43 6.77 4.90
CA LEU A 35 13.07 6.33 4.63
C LEU A 35 12.11 6.95 5.66
N GLU A 36 11.00 7.48 5.18
CA GLU A 36 9.90 7.86 6.04
C GLU A 36 9.23 6.61 6.64
N TYR A 37 8.53 6.76 7.77
CA TYR A 37 7.85 5.63 8.43
C TYR A 37 6.97 4.81 7.47
N ARG A 38 6.20 5.49 6.60
CA ARG A 38 5.37 4.83 5.58
C ARG A 38 6.20 4.01 4.60
N GLU A 39 7.37 4.52 4.21
CA GLU A 39 8.26 3.85 3.27
C GLU A 39 8.93 2.64 3.90
N VAL A 40 9.22 2.68 5.20
CA VAL A 40 9.72 1.50 5.94
C VAL A 40 8.71 0.35 5.88
N VAL A 41 7.42 0.64 6.11
CA VAL A 41 6.36 -0.38 6.04
C VAL A 41 6.22 -0.93 4.62
N VAL A 42 6.27 -0.05 3.61
CA VAL A 42 6.18 -0.44 2.19
C VAL A 42 7.39 -1.26 1.77
N TRP A 43 8.60 -0.89 2.20
CA TRP A 43 9.82 -1.66 1.95
C TRP A 43 9.69 -3.09 2.49
N GLN A 44 9.24 -3.28 3.72
CA GLN A 44 9.05 -4.61 4.31
C GLN A 44 8.05 -5.47 3.51
N GLU A 45 7.02 -4.87 2.91
CA GLU A 45 6.14 -5.59 1.99
C GLU A 45 6.86 -5.99 0.70
N LEU A 46 7.65 -5.10 0.10
CA LEU A 46 8.44 -5.37 -1.10
C LEU A 46 9.54 -6.41 -0.87
N GLU A 47 10.17 -6.40 0.30
CA GLU A 47 11.17 -7.39 0.72
C GLU A 47 10.57 -8.80 0.78
N ARG A 48 9.41 -8.95 1.42
CA ARG A 48 8.68 -10.24 1.44
C ARG A 48 8.31 -10.75 0.05
N LEU A 49 8.13 -9.85 -0.91
CA LEU A 49 7.84 -10.19 -2.30
C LEU A 49 9.12 -10.52 -3.10
N GLY A 50 10.29 -10.23 -2.53
CA GLY A 50 11.61 -10.37 -3.16
C GLY A 50 11.91 -9.28 -4.17
N PHE A 51 11.28 -8.10 -4.06
CA PHE A 51 11.49 -6.97 -4.95
C PHE A 51 12.50 -5.94 -4.40
N ALA A 52 12.63 -5.84 -3.09
CA ALA A 52 13.64 -5.03 -2.43
C ALA A 52 14.45 -5.89 -1.46
N ASP A 53 15.63 -5.41 -1.10
CA ASP A 53 16.52 -6.07 -0.13
C ASP A 53 17.29 -5.01 0.66
N MET A 54 17.75 -5.39 1.85
CA MET A 54 18.60 -4.56 2.70
C MET A 54 20.05 -5.03 2.60
N LYS A 55 20.95 -4.12 2.21
CA LYS A 55 22.39 -4.38 2.16
C LYS A 55 23.13 -3.49 3.15
N ILE A 56 24.18 -4.02 3.74
CA ILE A 56 25.12 -3.22 4.54
C ILE A 56 26.23 -2.70 3.62
N ARG A 57 26.37 -1.37 3.52
CA ARG A 57 27.46 -0.72 2.76
C ARG A 57 28.22 0.22 3.67
N ARG A 58 29.54 0.01 3.80
CA ARG A 58 30.47 0.85 4.60
C ARG A 58 30.02 1.16 6.05
N ARG A 59 29.12 0.37 6.65
CA ARG A 59 28.45 0.52 7.97
C ARG A 59 27.03 1.11 7.98
N LYS A 60 26.41 1.40 6.83
CA LYS A 60 24.99 1.81 6.76
C LYS A 60 24.12 0.73 6.14
N ALA A 61 22.91 0.55 6.68
CA ALA A 61 21.86 -0.23 6.05
C ALA A 61 21.25 0.58 4.90
N VAL A 62 21.23 -0.02 3.71
CA VAL A 62 20.76 0.61 2.48
C VAL A 62 19.76 -0.32 1.81
N ILE A 63 18.61 0.22 1.46
CA ILE A 63 17.56 -0.50 0.75
C ILE A 63 17.82 -0.38 -0.76
N VAL A 64 17.81 -1.51 -1.45
CA VAL A 64 18.07 -1.60 -2.88
C VAL A 64 16.98 -2.42 -3.57
N LEU A 65 16.77 -2.20 -4.87
CA LEU A 65 15.98 -3.13 -5.67
C LEU A 65 16.78 -4.42 -5.92
N THR A 66 16.08 -5.55 -5.87
CA THR A 66 16.58 -6.80 -6.44
C THR A 66 16.45 -6.76 -7.96
N GLU A 67 17.09 -7.68 -8.68
CA GLU A 67 16.83 -7.83 -10.13
C GLU A 67 15.34 -8.04 -10.44
N ARG A 68 14.65 -8.78 -9.57
CA ARG A 68 13.22 -9.04 -9.71
C ARG A 68 12.41 -7.77 -9.49
N GLY A 69 12.80 -6.93 -8.52
CA GLY A 69 12.20 -5.61 -8.33
C GLY A 69 12.45 -4.67 -9.50
N ALA A 70 13.66 -4.66 -10.05
CA ALA A 70 13.99 -3.85 -11.23
C ALA A 70 13.12 -4.24 -12.44
N ARG A 71 12.84 -5.54 -12.63
CA ARG A 71 11.97 -6.05 -13.70
C ARG A 71 10.48 -5.76 -13.49
N VAL A 72 10.02 -5.36 -12.30
CA VAL A 72 8.59 -5.10 -12.07
C VAL A 72 8.10 -3.86 -12.80
N ARG A 73 8.99 -2.91 -13.10
CA ARG A 73 8.65 -1.68 -13.85
C ARG A 73 8.29 -2.01 -15.30
N SER A 74 9.09 -2.86 -15.96
CA SER A 74 8.83 -3.28 -17.33
C SER A 74 7.60 -4.20 -17.46
N SER A 75 7.14 -4.83 -16.38
CA SER A 75 5.88 -5.57 -16.34
C SER A 75 4.66 -4.70 -16.00
N GLY A 76 4.78 -3.37 -16.03
CA GLY A 76 3.69 -2.46 -15.67
C GLY A 76 3.30 -2.55 -14.18
N TYR A 77 4.24 -2.90 -13.31
CA TYR A 77 4.06 -3.09 -11.87
C TYR A 77 3.14 -4.26 -11.49
N PHE A 78 2.99 -5.24 -12.39
CA PHE A 78 2.29 -6.49 -12.10
C PHE A 78 3.26 -7.58 -11.67
N SER A 79 2.85 -8.34 -10.65
CA SER A 79 3.54 -9.51 -10.13
C SER A 79 2.78 -10.79 -10.48
N LYS A 80 3.51 -11.87 -10.79
CA LYS A 80 2.93 -13.22 -10.94
C LYS A 80 2.41 -13.79 -9.61
N LYS A 81 2.92 -13.30 -8.48
CA LYS A 81 2.46 -13.66 -7.13
C LYS A 81 1.55 -12.56 -6.56
N PRO A 82 0.54 -12.88 -5.76
CA PRO A 82 -0.27 -11.87 -5.11
C PRO A 82 0.61 -10.96 -4.25
N VAL A 83 0.50 -9.66 -4.50
CA VAL A 83 1.24 -8.58 -3.83
C VAL A 83 0.56 -8.26 -2.49
N ILE A 84 -0.77 -8.16 -2.49
CA ILE A 84 -1.56 -7.90 -1.30
C ILE A 84 -2.72 -8.89 -1.25
N LYS A 85 -2.96 -9.46 -0.07
CA LYS A 85 -4.13 -10.26 0.25
C LYS A 85 -5.12 -9.38 1.00
N LEU A 86 -6.07 -8.80 0.28
CA LEU A 86 -7.04 -7.87 0.83
C LEU A 86 -8.08 -8.64 1.68
N THR A 87 -8.12 -8.32 2.97
CA THR A 87 -9.00 -9.00 3.93
C THR A 87 -10.38 -8.33 4.01
N GLN A 88 -11.37 -9.02 4.58
CA GLN A 88 -12.71 -8.45 4.75
C GLN A 88 -12.72 -7.14 5.56
N PRO A 89 -11.97 -6.99 6.66
CA PRO A 89 -11.86 -5.70 7.33
C PRO A 89 -11.30 -4.58 6.44
N GLN A 90 -10.36 -4.89 5.55
CA GLN A 90 -9.80 -3.90 4.62
C GLN A 90 -10.80 -3.50 3.54
N ILE A 91 -11.56 -4.47 3.01
CA ILE A 91 -12.66 -4.20 2.08
C ILE A 91 -13.72 -3.34 2.76
N ALA A 92 -14.09 -3.67 4.01
CA ALA A 92 -15.05 -2.90 4.79
C ALA A 92 -14.55 -1.46 5.04
N ALA A 93 -13.27 -1.28 5.37
CA ALA A 93 -12.68 0.05 5.55
C ALA A 93 -12.69 0.87 4.24
N LEU A 94 -12.36 0.26 3.10
CA LEU A 94 -12.46 0.95 1.81
C LEU A 94 -13.91 1.36 1.50
N ARG A 95 -14.89 0.46 1.70
CA ARG A 95 -16.32 0.79 1.52
C ARG A 95 -16.80 1.87 2.47
N PHE A 96 -16.32 1.85 3.72
CA PHE A 96 -16.62 2.87 4.71
C PHE A 96 -16.12 4.26 4.29
N LEU A 97 -14.90 4.36 3.76
CA LEU A 97 -14.34 5.60 3.21
C LEU A 97 -14.96 6.01 1.86
N ALA A 98 -15.49 5.05 1.10
CA ALA A 98 -16.21 5.30 -0.16
C ALA A 98 -17.58 5.94 0.07
N ALA A 99 -18.20 5.72 1.24
CA ALA A 99 -19.44 6.37 1.64
C ALA A 99 -19.26 7.85 2.06
N GLY A 100 -18.04 8.39 1.97
CA GLY A 100 -17.73 9.80 2.19
C GLY A 100 -16.51 10.03 3.08
N PRO A 101 -15.98 11.27 3.13
CA PRO A 101 -14.90 11.64 4.04
C PRO A 101 -15.22 11.32 5.51
N ARG A 102 -14.20 10.94 6.28
CA ARG A 102 -14.32 10.55 7.69
C ARG A 102 -13.27 11.22 8.54
N THR A 103 -13.68 11.92 9.59
CA THR A 103 -12.73 12.38 10.61
C THR A 103 -12.27 11.19 11.47
N PHE A 104 -11.21 11.37 12.25
CA PHE A 104 -10.76 10.34 13.19
C PHE A 104 -11.87 9.91 14.17
N ASN A 105 -12.70 10.85 14.62
CA ASN A 105 -13.76 10.60 15.59
C ASN A 105 -14.94 9.81 15.00
N ASP A 106 -15.12 9.85 13.67
CA ASP A 106 -16.17 9.09 12.99
C ASP A 106 -15.77 7.62 12.76
N MET A 107 -14.49 7.29 12.91
CA MET A 107 -13.99 5.94 12.67
C MET A 107 -14.21 5.04 13.89
N PRO A 108 -14.88 3.88 13.73
CA PRO A 108 -14.90 2.88 14.78
C PRO A 108 -13.46 2.49 15.19
N SER A 109 -13.20 2.33 16.49
CA SER A 109 -11.86 2.09 17.03
C SER A 109 -11.13 0.92 16.36
N HIS A 110 -11.85 -0.17 16.08
CA HIS A 110 -11.32 -1.36 15.40
C HIS A 110 -10.96 -1.13 13.93
N MET A 111 -11.45 -0.04 13.32
CA MET A 111 -11.22 0.30 11.91
C MET A 111 -10.11 1.33 11.72
N VAL A 112 -9.72 2.07 12.77
CA VAL A 112 -8.68 3.11 12.71
C VAL A 112 -7.36 2.58 12.14
N ASP A 113 -6.84 1.45 12.65
CA ASP A 113 -5.61 0.84 12.11
C ASP A 113 -5.78 0.37 10.67
N VAL A 114 -6.96 -0.14 10.33
CA VAL A 114 -7.25 -0.64 8.99
C VAL A 114 -7.29 0.52 7.98
N CYS A 115 -7.96 1.62 8.31
CA CYS A 115 -7.96 2.86 7.54
C CYS A 115 -6.54 3.42 7.39
N ARG A 116 -5.78 3.50 8.49
CA ARG A 116 -4.36 3.93 8.45
C ARG A 116 -3.55 3.09 7.45
N ARG A 117 -3.75 1.76 7.41
CA ARG A 117 -3.08 0.87 6.44
C ARG A 117 -3.53 1.08 4.99
N MET A 118 -4.78 1.50 4.75
CA MET A 118 -5.21 1.93 3.41
C MET A 118 -4.48 3.22 3.01
N GLY A 119 -4.25 4.12 3.98
CA GLY A 119 -3.41 5.30 3.85
C GLY A 119 -1.97 4.98 3.44
N ILE A 120 -1.32 4.09 4.18
CA ILE A 120 0.06 3.64 3.88
C ILE A 120 0.19 3.08 2.46
N ARG A 121 -0.85 2.41 1.94
CA ARG A 121 -0.85 1.86 0.59
C ARG A 121 -1.15 2.88 -0.50
N GLY A 122 -1.62 4.08 -0.16
CA GLY A 122 -2.07 5.10 -1.11
C GLY A 122 -3.46 4.81 -1.69
N TRP A 123 -4.28 3.99 -1.02
CA TRP A 123 -5.69 3.77 -1.39
C TRP A 123 -6.64 4.71 -0.67
N ALA A 124 -6.13 5.41 0.32
CA ALA A 124 -6.81 6.47 1.02
C ALA A 124 -5.76 7.51 1.43
N GLU A 125 -6.21 8.69 1.80
CA GLU A 125 -5.33 9.80 2.17
C GLU A 125 -5.99 10.67 3.21
N TRP A 126 -5.17 11.24 4.09
CA TRP A 126 -5.58 12.28 5.01
C TRP A 126 -5.54 13.63 4.30
N GLN A 127 -6.56 14.43 4.55
CA GLN A 127 -6.77 15.77 4.06
C GLN A 127 -7.14 16.66 5.25
N GLY A 128 -6.89 17.95 5.12
CA GLY A 128 -7.05 18.92 6.20
C GLY A 128 -5.78 19.75 6.38
N ASP A 129 -5.98 21.02 6.69
CA ASP A 129 -4.89 21.98 6.95
C ASP A 129 -4.55 22.01 8.44
N VAL A 130 -3.43 22.67 8.77
CA VAL A 130 -2.92 22.88 10.14
C VAL A 130 -3.99 23.44 11.10
N GLY A 131 -5.03 24.12 10.58
CA GLY A 131 -6.16 24.65 11.36
C GLY A 131 -7.54 24.04 11.07
N GLY A 132 -7.63 23.02 10.20
CA GLY A 132 -8.89 22.38 9.82
C GLY A 132 -9.06 20.98 10.41
N PRO A 133 -10.28 20.42 10.42
CA PRO A 133 -10.47 19.04 10.87
C PRO A 133 -9.72 18.08 9.93
N ASN A 134 -8.86 17.23 10.48
CA ASN A 134 -8.24 16.15 9.72
C ASN A 134 -9.29 15.10 9.36
N TRP A 135 -9.49 14.86 8.07
CA TRP A 135 -10.39 13.84 7.55
C TRP A 135 -9.70 12.97 6.52
N MET A 136 -10.14 11.73 6.41
CA MET A 136 -9.60 10.75 5.49
C MET A 136 -10.61 10.50 4.37
N ARG A 137 -10.12 10.39 3.14
CA ARG A 137 -10.93 9.96 1.99
C ARG A 137 -10.25 8.85 1.21
N ILE A 138 -11.05 8.13 0.44
CA ILE A 138 -10.57 7.18 -0.55
C ILE A 138 -9.92 7.91 -1.74
N THR A 139 -8.80 7.39 -2.25
CA THR A 139 -8.12 7.91 -3.46
C THR A 139 -8.74 7.33 -4.73
N ALA A 140 -8.32 7.81 -5.90
CA ALA A 140 -8.73 7.24 -7.18
C ALA A 140 -8.34 5.76 -7.30
N GLU A 141 -7.16 5.39 -6.82
CA GLU A 141 -6.66 4.02 -6.81
C GLU A 141 -7.42 3.16 -5.80
N GLY A 142 -7.80 3.72 -4.65
CA GLY A 142 -8.71 3.05 -3.71
C GLY A 142 -10.05 2.70 -4.34
N TRP A 143 -10.65 3.63 -5.11
CA TRP A 143 -11.87 3.37 -5.86
C TRP A 143 -11.70 2.26 -6.91
N GLN A 144 -10.55 2.20 -7.59
CA GLN A 144 -10.26 1.12 -8.53
C GLN A 144 -10.20 -0.24 -7.83
N ILE A 145 -9.62 -0.32 -6.62
CA ILE A 145 -9.61 -1.56 -5.83
C ILE A 145 -11.04 -1.99 -5.48
N LEU A 146 -11.92 -1.07 -5.04
CA LEU A 146 -13.31 -1.42 -4.75
C LEU A 146 -14.04 -1.96 -5.97
N LYS A 147 -13.91 -1.31 -7.13
CA LYS A 147 -14.51 -1.78 -8.38
C LYS A 147 -14.05 -3.20 -8.74
N LEU A 148 -12.78 -3.53 -8.52
CA LEU A 148 -12.25 -4.88 -8.75
C LEU A 148 -12.83 -5.91 -7.79
N VAL A 149 -12.99 -5.54 -6.52
CA VAL A 149 -13.61 -6.40 -5.50
C VAL A 149 -15.08 -6.68 -5.84
N ASP A 150 -15.83 -5.63 -6.19
CA ASP A 150 -17.26 -5.75 -6.49
C ASP A 150 -17.50 -6.55 -7.79
N ALA A 151 -16.68 -6.32 -8.82
CA ALA A 151 -16.75 -7.08 -10.07
C ALA A 151 -16.44 -8.57 -9.87
N ALA A 152 -15.56 -8.92 -8.93
CA ALA A 152 -15.27 -10.32 -8.63
C ALA A 152 -16.37 -10.99 -7.79
N ALA A 153 -17.08 -10.22 -6.96
CA ALA A 153 -18.24 -10.71 -6.21
C ALA A 153 -19.49 -10.92 -7.08
N ALA A 154 -19.57 -10.23 -8.22
CA ALA A 154 -20.68 -10.35 -9.18
C ALA A 154 -20.53 -11.52 -10.16
N LYS A 155 -19.40 -12.24 -10.16
CA LYS A 155 -19.23 -13.44 -10.99
C LYS A 155 -19.98 -14.61 -10.32
N PRO A 156 -20.91 -15.27 -11.04
CA PRO A 156 -21.68 -16.40 -10.52
C PRO A 156 -20.80 -17.61 -10.15
#